data_AF-A0A7Y2W9G1-F1
#
_entry.id   AF-A0A7Y2W9G1-F1
#
_cell.length_a   1.000
_cell.length_b   1.000
_cell.length_c   1.000
_cell.angle_alpha   90.00
_cell.angle_beta   90.00
_cell.angle_gamma   90.00
#
_symmetry.space_group_name_H-M   'P 1'
#
loop_
_entity.id
_entity.type
_entity.pdbx_description
1 polymer ?
#
loop_
_entity_poly.entity_id
_entity_poly.type
_entity_poly.pdbx_seq_one_letter_code
_entity_poly.pdbx_strand_id
1 'polypeptide(L)'
;MSGLEVRIDSSRPIFITASADDIGAIFAKMSDVDQITVLEAMVKHMAAHPTQWDYISIALEQPGNRELRDRLRQVLFPEGV
;
A
#
# COMPACT_ATOMS: atom_id res chain seq x y z
N MET A 1 -8.92 15.74 -5.35
CA MET A 1 -8.30 14.86 -4.34
C MET A 1 -9.25 13.72 -4.05
N SER A 2 -8.87 12.49 -4.35
CA SER A 2 -9.65 11.29 -4.04
C SER A 2 -9.07 10.64 -2.77
N GLY A 3 -9.77 10.76 -1.65
CA GLY A 3 -9.42 10.11 -0.39
C GLY A 3 -9.97 8.67 -0.34
N LEU A 4 -9.28 7.80 0.40
CA LEU A 4 -9.77 6.47 0.75
C LEU A 4 -10.61 6.58 2.03
N GLU A 5 -11.88 6.18 1.95
CA GLU A 5 -12.77 6.14 3.12
C GLU A 5 -12.54 4.83 3.89
N VAL A 6 -12.05 4.93 5.13
CA VAL A 6 -11.90 3.80 6.04
C VAL A 6 -12.93 3.92 7.16
N ARG A 7 -13.83 2.94 7.26
CA ARG A 7 -14.90 2.91 8.28
C ARG A 7 -14.43 2.16 9.52
N ILE A 8 -14.41 2.85 10.68
CA ILE A 8 -14.09 2.29 12.00
C ILE A 8 -15.32 2.45 12.90
N ASP A 9 -15.82 1.36 13.49
CA ASP A 9 -16.90 1.44 14.47
C ASP A 9 -16.37 1.99 15.80
N SER A 10 -16.79 3.21 16.12
CA SER A 10 -16.48 3.94 17.35
C SER A 10 -17.76 4.60 17.86
N SER A 11 -17.91 4.75 19.17
CA SER A 11 -19.03 5.48 19.78
C SER A 11 -19.04 6.98 19.44
N ARG A 12 -18.02 7.45 18.70
CA ARG A 12 -17.90 8.80 18.13
C ARG A 12 -17.40 8.70 16.69
N PRO A 13 -17.87 9.54 15.75
CA PRO A 13 -17.34 9.56 14.39
C PRO A 13 -15.85 9.94 14.42
N ILE A 14 -14.97 9.02 14.05
CA ILE A 14 -13.55 9.30 13.83
C ILE A 14 -13.33 9.26 12.33
N PHE A 15 -13.30 10.44 11.71
CA PHE A 15 -12.97 10.58 10.29
C PHE A 15 -11.45 10.69 10.17
N ILE A 16 -10.79 9.56 9.92
CA ILE A 16 -9.36 9.57 9.58
C ILE A 16 -9.29 9.85 8.09
N THR A 17 -9.05 11.11 7.74
CA THR A 17 -8.64 11.46 6.37
C THR A 17 -7.13 11.29 6.31
N ALA A 18 -6.66 10.22 5.68
CA ALA A 18 -5.25 10.04 5.35
C ALA A 18 -5.12 10.07 3.83
N SER A 19 -4.35 11.01 3.30
CA SER A 19 -3.97 10.97 1.88
C SER A 19 -2.99 9.81 1.65
N ALA A 20 -2.83 9.38 0.40
CA ALA A 20 -1.83 8.36 0.06
C ALA A 20 -0.41 8.80 0.48
N ASP A 21 -0.11 10.09 0.38
CA ASP A 21 1.14 10.69 0.84
C ASP A 21 1.27 10.61 2.38
N ASP A 22 0.20 10.92 3.13
CA ASP A 22 0.22 10.81 4.59
C ASP A 22 0.44 9.37 5.04
N ILE A 23 -0.20 8.41 4.37
CA ILE A 23 -0.03 6.98 4.66
C ILE A 23 1.43 6.56 4.42
N GLY A 24 2.00 6.94 3.27
CA GLY A 24 3.40 6.64 2.96
C GLY A 24 4.37 7.27 3.94
N ALA A 25 4.14 8.52 4.33
CA ALA A 25 4.99 9.24 5.29
C ALA A 25 4.89 8.65 6.71
N ILE A 26 3.71 8.17 7.12
CA ILE A 26 3.51 7.48 8.40
C ILE A 26 4.22 6.12 8.38
N PHE A 27 4.01 5.32 7.32
CA PHE A 27 4.65 4.02 7.14
C PHE A 27 6.18 4.13 7.19
N ALA A 28 6.77 5.11 6.48
CA ALA A 28 8.21 5.31 6.45
C ALA A 28 8.83 5.70 7.80
N LYS A 29 8.03 6.20 8.76
CA LYS A 29 8.47 6.59 10.11
C LYS A 29 8.30 5.48 11.16
N MET A 30 7.63 4.38 10.80
CA MET A 30 7.45 3.22 11.68
C MET A 30 8.77 2.45 11.89
N SER A 31 8.82 1.65 12.96
CA SER A 31 9.90 0.69 13.15
C SER A 31 9.87 -0.40 12.07
N ASP A 32 10.97 -1.12 11.90
CA ASP A 32 11.04 -2.27 11.00
C ASP A 32 10.00 -3.35 11.34
N VAL A 33 9.81 -3.66 12.63
CA VAL A 33 8.80 -4.62 13.11
C VAL A 33 7.37 -4.18 12.74
N ASP A 34 7.07 -2.89 12.92
CA ASP A 34 5.76 -2.34 12.59
C ASP A 34 5.52 -2.31 11.08
N GLN A 35 6.52 -1.92 10.29
CA GLN A 35 6.44 -1.95 8.82
C GLN A 35 6.19 -3.36 8.29
N ILE A 36 6.91 -4.36 8.82
CA ILE A 36 6.70 -5.77 8.46
C ILE A 36 5.27 -6.20 8.82
N THR A 37 4.77 -5.86 10.00
CA THR A 37 3.40 -6.19 10.43
C THR A 37 2.34 -5.59 9.51
N VAL A 38 2.54 -4.34 9.06
CA VAL A 38 1.64 -3.69 8.09
C VAL A 38 1.69 -4.41 6.74
N LEU A 39 2.88 -4.76 6.25
CA LEU A 39 3.05 -5.51 5.00
C LEU A 39 2.39 -6.89 5.06
N GLU A 40 2.54 -7.61 6.17
CA GLU A 40 1.88 -8.91 6.40
C GLU A 40 0.35 -8.76 6.34
N ALA A 41 -0.21 -7.74 6.98
CA ALA A 41 -1.63 -7.46 6.93
C ALA A 41 -2.10 -7.14 5.50
N MET A 42 -1.36 -6.31 4.76
CA MET A 42 -1.65 -6.00 3.36
C MET A 42 -1.67 -7.27 2.51
N VAL A 43 -0.62 -8.10 2.60
CA VAL A 43 -0.53 -9.37 1.85
C VAL A 43 -1.68 -10.31 2.20
N LYS A 44 -1.99 -10.48 3.50
CA LYS A 44 -3.11 -11.32 3.96
C LYS A 44 -4.43 -10.91 3.34
N HIS A 45 -4.72 -9.61 3.31
CA HIS A 45 -5.97 -9.10 2.75
C HIS A 45 -5.98 -9.13 1.21
N MET A 46 -4.84 -8.92 0.55
CA MET A 46 -4.72 -9.07 -0.91
C MET A 46 -4.91 -10.52 -1.35
N ALA A 47 -4.36 -11.49 -0.62
CA ALA A 47 -4.47 -12.91 -0.92
C ALA A 47 -5.94 -13.41 -0.90
N ALA A 48 -6.81 -12.77 -0.12
CA ALA A 48 -8.24 -13.06 -0.10
C ALA A 48 -8.97 -12.60 -1.40
N HIS A 49 -8.33 -11.77 -2.23
CA HIS A 49 -8.91 -11.19 -3.45
C HIS A 49 -8.00 -11.39 -4.68
N PRO A 50 -7.68 -12.64 -5.06
CA PRO A 50 -6.68 -12.95 -6.07
C PRO A 50 -7.00 -12.36 -7.45
N THR A 51 -8.27 -12.37 -7.87
CA THR A 51 -8.69 -11.80 -9.15
C THR A 51 -8.46 -10.29 -9.22
N GLN A 52 -8.71 -9.57 -8.13
CA GLN A 52 -8.47 -8.13 -8.10
C GLN A 52 -6.98 -7.83 -8.23
N TRP A 53 -6.15 -8.63 -7.57
CA TRP A 53 -4.70 -8.47 -7.66
C TRP A 53 -4.14 -8.85 -9.04
N ASP A 54 -4.70 -9.85 -9.70
CA ASP A 54 -4.38 -10.20 -11.09
C ASP A 54 -4.62 -9.00 -12.03
N TYR A 55 -5.78 -8.35 -11.93
CA TYR A 55 -6.05 -7.12 -12.68
C TYR A 55 -5.05 -5.99 -12.39
N ILE A 56 -4.68 -5.79 -11.12
CA ILE A 56 -3.69 -4.76 -10.77
C ILE A 56 -2.31 -5.10 -11.32
N SER A 57 -1.92 -6.37 -11.29
CA SER A 57 -0.66 -6.83 -11.87
C SER A 57 -0.59 -6.55 -13.37
N ILE A 58 -1.68 -6.82 -14.10
CA ILE A 58 -1.80 -6.49 -15.52
C ILE A 58 -1.76 -4.96 -15.73
N ALA A 59 -2.42 -4.20 -14.86
CA ALA A 59 -2.41 -2.73 -14.94
C ALA A 59 -1.00 -2.15 -14.73
N LEU A 60 -0.19 -2.73 -13.85
CA LEU A 60 1.20 -2.31 -13.62
C LEU A 60 2.11 -2.56 -14.84
N GLU A 61 1.76 -3.51 -15.71
CA GLU A 61 2.49 -3.79 -16.95
C GLU A 61 2.21 -2.79 -18.07
N GLN A 62 1.13 -2.00 -17.94
CA GLN A 62 0.76 -0.98 -18.93
C GLN A 62 1.82 0.12 -18.99
N PRO A 63 2.08 0.70 -20.19
CA PRO A 63 3.14 1.70 -20.37
C PRO A 63 3.10 2.87 -19.39
N GLY A 64 1.90 3.34 -19.00
CA GLY A 64 1.74 4.45 -18.05
C GLY A 64 2.13 4.14 -16.60
N ASN A 65 2.25 2.85 -16.23
CA ASN A 65 2.56 2.42 -14.87
C ASN A 65 3.93 1.75 -14.74
N ARG A 66 4.66 1.57 -15.85
CA ARG A 66 5.98 0.91 -15.84
C ARG A 66 6.97 1.60 -14.91
N GLU A 67 7.00 2.93 -14.91
CA GLU A 67 7.88 3.69 -14.02
C GLU A 67 7.60 3.38 -12.54
N LEU A 68 6.32 3.34 -12.15
CA LEU A 68 5.91 3.00 -10.79
C LEU A 68 6.36 1.58 -10.42
N ARG A 69 6.13 0.61 -11.31
CA ARG A 69 6.55 -0.78 -11.12
C ARG A 69 8.07 -0.90 -10.94
N ASP A 70 8.83 -0.22 -11.79
CA ASP A 70 10.30 -0.32 -11.77
C ASP A 70 10.88 0.35 -10.51
N ARG A 71 10.34 1.51 -10.09
CA ARG A 71 10.68 2.14 -8.81
C ARG A 71 10.34 1.25 -7.62
N LEU A 72 9.18 0.58 -7.63
CA LEU A 72 8.80 -0.35 -6.58
C LEU A 72 9.81 -1.51 -6.46
N ARG A 73 10.27 -2.07 -7.59
CA ARG A 73 11.30 -3.11 -7.58
C ARG A 73 12.62 -2.63 -7.00
N GLN A 74 13.06 -1.42 -7.32
CA GLN A 74 14.29 -0.85 -6.78
C GLN A 74 14.24 -0.65 -5.26
N VAL A 75 13.08 -0.24 -4.74
CA VAL A 75 12.88 -0.07 -3.29
C VAL A 75 12.88 -1.41 -2.56
N LEU A 76 12.24 -2.43 -3.13
CA LEU A 76 12.12 -3.75 -2.51
C LEU A 76 13.38 -4.61 -2.66
N PHE A 77 14.12 -4.42 -3.75
CA PHE A 77 15.33 -5.17 -4.09
C PHE A 77 16.45 -4.18 -4.45
N PRO A 78 16.94 -3.40 -3.48
CA PRO A 78 18.04 -2.49 -3.74
C PRO A 78 19.27 -3.32 -4.14
N GLU A 79 19.88 -3.00 -5.28
CA GLU A 79 21.13 -3.63 -5.70
C GLU A 79 22.26 -3.18 -4.75
N GLY A 80 22.49 -3.97 -3.69
CA GLY A 80 23.57 -3.74 -2.74
C GLY A 80 23.19 -3.98 -1.28
N VAL A 81 23.10 -5.25 -0.89
CA VAL A 81 23.49 -5.76 0.44
C VAL A 81 24.31 -7.02 0.22
#